data_AF-A0A3M7P570-F1
#
_entry.id   AF-A0A3M7P570-F1
#
_cell.length_a   1.000
_cell.length_b   1.000
_cell.length_c   1.000
_cell.angle_alpha   90.00
_cell.angle_beta   90.00
_cell.angle_gamma   90.00
#
_symmetry.space_group_name_H-M   'P 1'
#
loop_
_entity.id
_entity.type
_entity.pdbx_description
1 polymer ?
#
loop_
_entity_poly.entity_id
_entity_poly.type
_entity_poly.pdbx_seq_one_letter_code
_entity_poly.pdbx_strand_id
1 'polypeptide(L)'
;MFLKVFNYVLDEKYLKSKFKDIAGFYFVSCSTGQGVEELKKALIEKTLNESYINEKIPEAWLNFEQSLKQQSSNVSILSFQDLRPFAEENGIYDSEEILQAVKFLNDLGSLQYFENKSLKDKVIINPQWIVNAFANVVSVKQKTISNGKLTHDKIKEIWRDYDESLHAWMLKLTEEFDLTFPVPEKKMSIVPCLLPDTEPNFDWPEIDVKSSIKKKQFKVNYKFEYLPIGLFNRIQVRLFQYGDSSFIWKKGSFLKKNSHVALVTQSKDTLSIQIKVQGIKPENVVFVIHETIETLINDSFNGLKYDFSFPCPDCMELQTSEPYLFSSKLLKKANEMRAQFLQCRRYFHVISVQEMMSMMPIDNTHYMEMNLEYTIRDLNNFKKSAFKYDIIFWYCDVDCNLDKDNSVNPLNAIKDLESQGLKVWSTQDPSSEKLDTVFKVIKQAKMVILGISDNFALDSKCLEIFEIVKNVYKKPYLLVEFGLLSNKEWLKNPYFASVCADFRVIMKNPKRYKSKILDLIESIEKIINNGAKKEVEVKEPDVFISYCWANSHEAIKKGSKGTSKSLGWLDPRSLVKFFADNGIHAWLDVDNLDS
;
A
#
# COMPACT_ATOMS: atom_id res chain seq x y z
N MET A 1 -30.29 52.17 15.06
CA MET A 1 -30.61 50.73 15.00
C MET A 1 -29.42 49.99 15.59
N PHE A 2 -29.54 49.55 16.84
CA PHE A 2 -28.45 48.95 17.63
C PHE A 2 -28.03 47.61 17.02
N LEU A 3 -26.76 47.49 16.63
CA LEU A 3 -26.13 46.21 16.30
C LEU A 3 -26.12 45.34 17.56
N LYS A 4 -26.96 44.30 17.59
CA LYS A 4 -26.84 43.20 18.55
C LYS A 4 -25.47 42.55 18.36
N VAL A 5 -24.54 42.82 19.27
CA VAL A 5 -23.35 42.01 19.45
C VAL A 5 -23.84 40.63 19.88
N PHE A 6 -23.82 39.66 18.96
CA PHE A 6 -23.99 38.28 19.35
C PHE A 6 -22.80 37.92 20.24
N ASN A 7 -23.02 37.84 21.55
CA ASN A 7 -22.09 37.19 22.48
C ASN A 7 -22.07 35.69 22.13
N TYR A 8 -21.35 35.33 21.07
CA TYR A 8 -20.90 33.96 20.89
C TYR A 8 -19.96 33.65 22.05
N VAL A 9 -20.47 32.93 23.05
CA VAL A 9 -19.64 32.39 24.12
C VAL A 9 -18.78 31.31 23.49
N LEU A 10 -17.53 31.65 23.20
CA LEU A 10 -16.53 30.71 22.75
C LEU A 10 -16.18 29.80 23.94
N ASP A 11 -16.23 28.48 23.76
CA ASP A 11 -15.77 27.55 24.81
C ASP A 11 -14.22 27.52 24.80
N GLU A 12 -13.64 28.53 25.44
CA GLU A 12 -12.20 28.71 25.56
C GLU A 12 -11.51 27.52 26.24
N LYS A 13 -12.17 26.89 27.21
CA LYS A 13 -11.63 25.73 27.94
C LYS A 13 -11.53 24.53 27.02
N TYR A 14 -12.60 24.22 26.28
CA TYR A 14 -12.58 23.15 25.29
C TYR A 14 -11.50 23.40 24.23
N LEU A 15 -11.44 24.62 23.66
CA LEU A 15 -10.47 24.94 22.61
C LEU A 15 -9.02 24.83 23.09
N LYS A 16 -8.68 25.35 24.27
CA LYS A 16 -7.33 25.18 24.86
C LYS A 16 -7.01 23.71 25.16
N SER A 17 -8.01 22.91 25.56
CA SER A 17 -7.80 21.48 25.79
C SER A 17 -7.52 20.71 24.49
N LYS A 18 -8.16 21.11 23.38
CA LYS A 18 -8.07 20.45 22.07
C LYS A 18 -6.85 20.92 21.26
N PHE A 19 -6.55 22.21 21.31
CA PHE A 19 -5.49 22.87 20.54
C PHE A 19 -4.50 23.52 21.52
N LYS A 20 -3.41 22.81 21.79
CA LYS A 20 -2.40 23.23 22.78
C LYS A 20 -1.62 24.48 22.36
N ASP A 21 -1.60 24.78 21.05
CA ASP A 21 -0.86 25.91 20.50
C ASP A 21 -1.61 27.25 20.65
N ILE A 22 -2.84 27.24 21.15
CA ILE A 22 -3.60 28.47 21.44
C ILE A 22 -2.95 29.20 22.63
N ALA A 23 -2.26 30.30 22.34
CA ALA A 23 -1.61 31.14 23.36
C ALA A 23 -2.61 31.99 24.17
N GLY A 24 -3.74 32.39 23.58
CA GLY A 24 -4.73 33.24 24.26
C GLY A 24 -5.95 33.57 23.40
N PHE A 25 -6.96 34.18 24.03
CA PHE A 25 -8.17 34.68 23.38
C PHE A 25 -8.26 36.18 23.60
N TYR A 26 -8.49 36.93 22.54
CA TYR A 26 -8.52 38.39 22.55
C TYR A 26 -9.76 38.88 21.81
N PHE A 27 -10.57 39.70 22.46
CA PHE A 27 -11.77 40.28 21.86
C PHE A 27 -11.46 41.72 21.43
N VAL A 28 -11.49 41.97 20.13
CA VAL A 28 -11.14 43.27 19.55
C VAL A 28 -12.33 43.94 18.89
N SER A 29 -12.37 45.27 18.96
CA SER A 29 -13.41 46.07 18.31
C SER A 29 -12.77 47.15 17.43
N CYS A 30 -13.04 47.09 16.12
CA CYS A 30 -12.56 48.12 15.19
C CYS A 30 -13.22 49.48 15.40
N SER A 31 -14.44 49.52 15.97
CA SER A 31 -15.19 50.77 16.18
C SER A 31 -14.78 51.50 17.46
N THR A 32 -14.41 50.78 18.51
CA THR A 32 -14.04 51.36 19.81
C THR A 32 -12.53 51.31 20.09
N GLY A 33 -11.77 50.53 19.32
CA GLY A 33 -10.36 50.26 19.58
C GLY A 33 -10.11 49.33 20.77
N GLN A 34 -11.17 48.83 21.42
CA GLN A 34 -11.06 47.95 22.58
C GLN A 34 -10.30 46.66 22.24
N GLY A 35 -9.42 46.22 23.15
CA GLY A 35 -8.65 44.97 23.04
C GLY A 35 -7.48 44.99 22.04
N VAL A 36 -7.34 46.04 21.21
CA VAL A 36 -6.28 46.10 20.18
C VAL A 36 -4.89 46.24 20.81
N GLU A 37 -4.73 47.10 21.80
CA GLU A 37 -3.44 47.28 22.50
C GLU A 37 -3.05 46.06 23.33
N GLU A 38 -4.03 45.37 23.92
CA GLU A 38 -3.82 44.11 24.64
C GLU A 38 -3.35 43.01 23.68
N LEU A 39 -4.00 42.89 22.52
CA LEU A 39 -3.58 41.95 21.47
C LEU A 39 -2.17 42.26 20.96
N LYS A 40 -1.82 43.53 20.73
CA LYS A 40 -0.46 43.92 20.32
C LYS A 40 0.59 43.52 21.36
N LYS A 41 0.36 43.81 22.64
CA LYS A 41 1.27 43.43 23.72
C LYS A 41 1.45 41.92 23.78
N ALA A 42 0.36 41.17 23.72
CA ALA A 42 0.39 39.72 23.71
C ALA A 42 1.15 39.13 22.50
N LEU A 43 0.98 39.72 21.31
CA LEU A 43 1.72 39.31 20.12
C LEU A 43 3.22 39.52 20.32
N ILE A 44 3.63 40.69 20.85
CA ILE A 44 5.04 41.00 21.12
C ILE A 44 5.61 40.04 22.15
N GLU A 45 4.94 39.87 23.29
CA GLU A 45 5.36 38.95 24.36
C GLU A 45 5.48 37.52 23.86
N LYS A 46 4.51 37.03 23.08
CA LYS A 46 4.55 35.66 22.56
C LYS A 46 5.67 35.50 21.54
N THR A 47 5.84 36.47 20.65
CA THR A 47 6.91 36.48 19.65
C THR A 47 8.28 36.43 20.33
N LEU A 48 8.51 37.27 21.35
CA LEU A 48 9.77 37.30 22.10
C LEU A 48 10.10 36.00 22.86
N ASN A 49 9.09 35.19 23.17
CA ASN A 49 9.25 33.90 23.86
C ASN A 49 9.48 32.71 22.92
N GLU A 50 9.47 32.92 21.59
CA GLU A 50 9.78 31.86 20.65
C GLU A 50 11.27 31.50 20.71
N SER A 51 11.58 30.21 20.60
CA SER A 51 12.93 29.68 20.83
C SER A 51 13.99 30.25 19.87
N TYR A 52 13.57 30.56 18.65
CA TYR A 52 14.46 31.03 17.57
C TYR A 52 14.82 32.52 17.67
N ILE A 53 14.13 33.33 18.50
CA ILE A 53 14.34 34.79 18.56
C ILE A 53 15.74 35.18 19.06
N ASN A 54 16.37 34.33 19.88
CA ASN A 54 17.71 34.58 20.43
C ASN A 54 18.83 33.93 19.61
N GLU A 55 18.50 33.35 18.45
CA GLU A 55 19.50 32.79 17.56
C GLU A 55 20.34 33.91 16.92
N LYS A 56 21.66 33.69 16.87
CA LYS A 56 22.58 34.66 16.30
C LYS A 56 22.62 34.47 14.79
N ILE A 57 22.19 35.49 14.06
CA ILE A 57 22.22 35.53 12.60
C ILE A 57 23.34 36.48 12.16
N PRO A 58 24.13 36.16 11.13
CA PRO A 58 25.12 37.08 10.58
C PRO A 58 24.47 38.39 10.13
N GLU A 59 25.01 39.53 10.59
CA GLU A 59 24.52 40.86 10.21
C GLU A 59 24.57 41.09 8.70
N ALA A 60 25.61 40.55 8.04
CA ALA A 60 25.76 40.58 6.58
C ALA A 60 24.54 40.02 5.84
N TRP A 61 23.92 38.94 6.36
CA TRP A 61 22.75 38.31 5.73
C TRP A 61 21.49 39.18 5.86
N LEU A 62 21.34 39.89 6.98
CA LEU A 62 20.25 40.83 7.20
C LEU A 62 20.39 42.09 6.32
N ASN A 63 21.61 42.61 6.21
CA ASN A 63 21.88 43.75 5.32
C ASN A 63 21.66 43.36 3.85
N PHE A 64 22.11 42.16 3.46
CA PHE A 64 21.82 41.59 2.14
C PHE A 64 20.30 41.48 1.87
N GLU A 65 19.52 40.98 2.83
CA GLU A 65 18.06 40.94 2.74
C GLU A 65 17.46 42.34 2.52
N GLN A 66 17.92 43.34 3.28
CA GLN A 66 17.44 44.72 3.15
C GLN A 66 17.75 45.32 1.78
N SER A 67 18.96 45.10 1.25
CA SER A 67 19.33 45.52 -0.11
C SER A 67 18.42 44.89 -1.17
N LEU A 68 18.12 43.59 -1.04
CA LEU A 68 17.19 42.92 -1.95
C LEU A 68 15.76 43.43 -1.82
N LYS A 69 15.28 43.71 -0.60
CA LYS A 69 13.94 44.30 -0.36
C LYS A 69 13.81 45.67 -0.99
N GLN A 70 14.83 46.52 -0.93
CA GLN A 70 14.82 47.82 -1.62
C GLN A 70 14.68 47.63 -3.14
N GLN A 71 15.44 46.70 -3.71
CA GLN A 71 15.38 46.39 -5.14
C GLN A 71 14.06 45.73 -5.57
N SER A 72 13.36 45.04 -4.66
CA SER A 72 12.09 44.34 -4.92
C SER A 72 10.96 45.27 -5.41
N SER A 73 11.09 46.58 -5.16
CA SER A 73 10.17 47.62 -5.66
C SER A 73 10.29 47.85 -7.17
N ASN A 74 11.47 47.59 -7.73
CA ASN A 74 11.77 47.81 -9.15
C ASN A 74 11.67 46.51 -9.95
N VAL A 75 12.20 45.42 -9.38
CA VAL A 75 12.32 44.12 -10.05
C VAL A 75 11.88 43.02 -9.10
N SER A 76 11.11 42.05 -9.57
CA SER A 76 10.63 40.94 -8.72
C SER A 76 11.50 39.68 -8.78
N ILE A 77 12.30 39.53 -9.84
CA ILE A 77 13.12 38.34 -10.09
C ILE A 77 14.53 38.77 -10.50
N LEU A 78 15.54 38.14 -9.92
CA LEU A 78 16.94 38.26 -10.32
C LEU A 78 17.48 36.90 -10.74
N SER A 79 18.51 36.87 -11.59
CA SER A 79 19.27 35.65 -11.76
C SER A 79 20.13 35.40 -10.53
N PHE A 80 20.54 34.15 -10.29
CA PHE A 80 21.45 33.85 -9.18
C PHE A 80 22.79 34.59 -9.31
N GLN A 81 23.26 34.84 -10.53
CA GLN A 81 24.48 35.60 -10.78
C GLN A 81 24.32 37.08 -10.40
N ASP A 82 23.14 37.64 -10.64
CA ASP A 82 22.83 39.04 -10.32
C ASP A 82 22.73 39.30 -8.81
N LEU A 83 22.69 38.25 -7.97
CA LEU A 83 22.74 38.40 -6.52
C LEU A 83 24.13 38.74 -6.00
N ARG A 84 25.18 38.35 -6.74
CA ARG A 84 26.57 38.49 -6.28
C ARG A 84 26.95 39.94 -5.95
N PRO A 85 26.66 40.95 -6.78
CA PRO A 85 26.99 42.34 -6.44
C PRO A 85 26.33 42.79 -5.13
N PHE A 86 25.06 42.45 -4.91
CA PHE A 86 24.35 42.78 -3.67
C PHE A 86 24.96 42.08 -2.45
N ALA A 87 25.41 40.84 -2.62
CA ALA A 87 26.07 40.09 -1.56
C ALA A 87 27.45 40.69 -1.22
N GLU A 88 28.25 41.00 -2.24
CA GLU A 88 29.60 41.58 -2.10
C GLU A 88 29.55 42.98 -1.47
N GLU A 89 28.57 43.81 -1.83
CA GLU A 89 28.32 45.13 -1.20
C GLU A 89 28.04 45.02 0.30
N ASN A 90 27.48 43.89 0.74
CA ASN A 90 27.14 43.61 2.13
C ASN A 90 28.18 42.71 2.84
N GLY A 91 29.34 42.49 2.22
CA GLY A 91 30.47 41.77 2.82
C GLY A 91 30.44 40.24 2.66
N ILE A 92 29.58 39.70 1.78
CA ILE A 92 29.49 38.27 1.47
C ILE A 92 30.17 38.02 0.12
N TYR A 93 31.40 37.49 0.14
CA TYR A 93 32.21 37.27 -1.08
C TYR A 93 32.22 35.81 -1.51
N ASP A 94 32.07 34.88 -0.58
CA ASP A 94 32.10 33.46 -0.88
C ASP A 94 30.78 32.99 -1.51
N SER A 95 30.89 32.19 -2.56
CA SER A 95 29.70 31.73 -3.30
C SER A 95 28.91 30.68 -2.52
N GLU A 96 29.54 29.89 -1.65
CA GLU A 96 28.82 28.97 -0.77
C GLU A 96 28.07 29.75 0.33
N GLU A 97 28.68 30.78 0.89
CA GLU A 97 28.02 31.67 1.86
C GLU A 97 26.80 32.39 1.25
N ILE A 98 26.89 32.89 0.01
CA ILE A 98 25.72 33.46 -0.71
C ILE A 98 24.59 32.45 -0.79
N LEU A 99 24.90 31.20 -1.16
CA LEU A 99 23.89 30.15 -1.24
C LEU A 99 23.26 29.85 0.13
N GLN A 100 24.06 29.81 1.20
CA GLN A 100 23.55 29.63 2.57
C GLN A 100 22.62 30.77 2.99
N ALA A 101 22.99 32.02 2.72
CA ALA A 101 22.17 33.19 2.99
C ALA A 101 20.85 33.13 2.19
N VAL A 102 20.89 32.77 0.91
CA VAL A 102 19.69 32.60 0.07
C VAL A 102 18.78 31.50 0.61
N LYS A 103 19.31 30.35 1.03
CA LYS A 103 18.50 29.27 1.64
C LYS A 103 17.85 29.74 2.94
N PHE A 104 18.60 30.42 3.79
CA PHE A 104 18.08 31.00 5.02
C PHE A 104 16.93 32.00 4.76
N LEU A 105 17.11 32.91 3.80
CA LEU A 105 16.07 33.88 3.43
C LEU A 105 14.87 33.23 2.74
N ASN A 106 15.07 32.09 2.06
CA ASN A 106 13.99 31.28 1.51
C ASN A 106 13.15 30.64 2.63
N ASP A 107 13.79 30.10 3.67
CA ASP A 107 13.12 29.48 4.81
C ASP A 107 12.36 30.51 5.65
N LEU A 108 12.87 31.74 5.74
CA LEU A 108 12.15 32.89 6.31
C LEU A 108 10.98 33.36 5.44
N GLY A 109 10.96 33.01 4.16
CA GLY A 109 9.96 33.48 3.20
C GLY A 109 10.20 34.90 2.67
N SER A 110 11.35 35.50 2.95
CA SER A 110 11.72 36.85 2.48
C SER A 110 12.00 36.90 0.98
N LEU A 111 12.52 35.81 0.43
CA LEU A 111 12.65 35.54 -0.99
C LEU A 111 12.23 34.10 -1.26
N GLN A 112 12.18 33.69 -2.53
CA GLN A 112 11.95 32.29 -2.91
C GLN A 112 13.02 31.80 -3.88
N TYR A 113 13.60 30.65 -3.55
CA TYR A 113 14.64 29.99 -4.33
C TYR A 113 14.37 28.49 -4.43
N PHE A 114 14.58 27.92 -5.62
CA PHE A 114 14.31 26.51 -5.90
C PHE A 114 15.56 25.83 -6.44
N GLU A 115 16.08 24.83 -5.73
CA GLU A 115 17.31 24.11 -6.11
C GLU A 115 17.13 23.16 -7.31
N ASN A 116 15.90 23.00 -7.80
CA ASN A 116 15.61 22.12 -8.92
C ASN A 116 16.31 22.57 -10.21
N LYS A 117 16.82 21.60 -10.97
CA LYS A 117 17.66 21.83 -12.16
C LYS A 117 17.04 22.79 -13.19
N SER A 118 15.71 22.83 -13.28
CA SER A 118 14.96 23.69 -14.20
C SER A 118 14.61 25.07 -13.64
N LEU A 119 14.78 25.30 -12.34
CA LEU A 119 14.35 26.53 -11.64
C LEU A 119 15.51 27.31 -11.00
N LYS A 120 16.65 26.66 -10.72
CA LYS A 120 17.79 27.18 -9.95
C LYS A 120 18.45 28.47 -10.46
N ASP A 121 18.18 28.89 -11.69
CA ASP A 121 18.85 30.05 -12.29
C ASP A 121 18.23 31.38 -11.83
N LYS A 122 17.03 31.36 -11.22
CA LYS A 122 16.26 32.55 -10.86
C LYS A 122 15.91 32.55 -9.38
N VAL A 123 15.92 33.74 -8.79
CA VAL A 123 15.54 34.01 -7.40
C VAL A 123 14.43 35.05 -7.38
N ILE A 124 13.32 34.72 -6.73
CA ILE A 124 12.17 35.64 -6.60
C ILE A 124 12.39 36.46 -5.33
N ILE A 125 12.78 37.72 -5.49
CA ILE A 125 13.05 38.63 -4.37
C ILE A 125 11.81 39.35 -3.86
N ASN A 126 10.70 39.27 -4.59
CA ASN A 126 9.38 39.73 -4.14
C ASN A 126 8.41 38.53 -4.04
N PRO A 127 8.21 37.95 -2.84
CA PRO A 127 7.30 36.82 -2.65
C PRO A 127 5.84 37.08 -3.08
N GLN A 128 5.38 38.34 -3.08
CA GLN A 128 4.02 38.65 -3.58
C GLN A 128 3.88 38.39 -5.08
N TRP A 129 4.99 38.45 -5.83
CA TRP A 129 5.00 38.17 -7.27
C TRP A 129 4.59 36.72 -7.57
N ILE A 130 5.13 35.74 -6.83
CA ILE A 130 4.79 34.32 -7.04
C ILE A 130 3.33 34.04 -6.68
N VAL A 131 2.81 34.67 -5.62
CA VAL A 131 1.41 34.58 -5.24
C VAL A 131 0.50 35.08 -6.36
N ASN A 132 0.83 36.24 -6.95
CA ASN A 132 0.07 36.80 -8.07
C ASN A 132 0.16 35.92 -9.33
N ALA A 133 1.34 35.36 -9.61
CA ALA A 133 1.56 34.45 -10.72
C ALA A 133 0.70 33.18 -10.60
N PHE A 134 0.63 32.59 -9.41
CA PHE A 134 -0.21 31.42 -9.12
C PHE A 134 -1.69 31.75 -9.15
N ALA A 135 -2.10 32.91 -8.62
CA ALA A 135 -3.48 33.36 -8.64
C ALA A 135 -4.05 33.42 -10.07
N ASN A 136 -3.23 33.76 -11.07
CA ASN A 136 -3.66 33.76 -12.47
C ASN A 136 -3.97 32.35 -13.02
N VAL A 137 -3.44 31.28 -12.41
CA VAL A 137 -3.69 29.90 -12.84
C VAL A 137 -4.81 29.25 -12.03
N VAL A 138 -4.82 29.41 -10.71
CA VAL A 138 -5.71 28.65 -9.82
C VAL A 138 -7.02 29.37 -9.48
N SER A 139 -7.21 30.60 -9.95
CA SER A 139 -8.41 31.39 -9.67
C SER A 139 -9.64 30.86 -10.42
N VAL A 140 -10.77 30.77 -9.71
CA VAL A 140 -12.09 30.39 -10.26
C VAL A 140 -12.57 31.35 -11.37
N LYS A 141 -12.05 32.57 -11.41
CA LYS A 141 -12.39 33.56 -12.46
C LYS A 141 -11.65 33.33 -13.77
N GLN A 142 -10.75 32.34 -13.84
CA GLN A 142 -9.94 32.10 -15.01
C GLN A 142 -10.78 31.48 -16.15
N LYS A 143 -11.14 32.31 -17.13
CA LYS A 143 -11.96 31.89 -18.29
C LYS A 143 -11.15 31.15 -19.35
N THR A 144 -9.84 31.34 -19.35
CA THR A 144 -8.93 30.78 -20.36
C THR A 144 -8.68 29.28 -20.15
N ILE A 145 -8.83 28.80 -18.91
CA ILE A 145 -8.70 27.38 -18.57
C ILE A 145 -10.09 26.75 -18.62
N SER A 146 -10.29 25.82 -19.54
CA SER A 146 -11.59 25.15 -19.73
C SER A 146 -11.54 23.74 -19.13
N ASN A 147 -12.48 23.41 -18.23
CA ASN A 147 -12.58 22.10 -17.58
C ASN A 147 -11.24 21.63 -16.98
N GLY A 148 -10.47 22.54 -16.36
CA GLY A 148 -9.16 22.25 -15.78
C GLY A 148 -8.04 21.95 -16.79
N LYS A 149 -8.27 22.19 -18.09
CA LYS A 149 -7.27 21.99 -19.15
C LYS A 149 -6.67 23.32 -19.57
N LEU A 150 -5.36 23.46 -19.38
CA LEU A 150 -4.55 24.61 -19.79
C LEU A 150 -3.77 24.24 -21.05
N THR A 151 -4.20 24.72 -22.22
CA THR A 151 -3.40 24.58 -23.45
C THR A 151 -2.22 25.55 -23.46
N HIS A 152 -1.06 25.11 -23.94
CA HIS A 152 0.16 25.93 -23.88
C HIS A 152 0.09 27.19 -24.74
N ASP A 153 -0.71 27.17 -25.81
CA ASP A 153 -0.95 28.36 -26.65
C ASP A 153 -1.63 29.50 -25.88
N LYS A 154 -2.35 29.16 -24.81
CA LYS A 154 -3.10 30.10 -23.97
C LYS A 154 -2.31 30.65 -22.79
N ILE A 155 -1.09 30.17 -22.58
CA ILE A 155 -0.22 30.64 -21.49
C ILE A 155 0.04 32.15 -21.59
N LYS A 156 0.22 32.66 -22.81
CA LYS A 156 0.42 34.09 -23.07
C LYS A 156 -0.75 34.96 -22.62
N GLU A 157 -1.97 34.43 -22.69
CA GLU A 157 -3.17 35.15 -22.25
C GLU A 157 -3.29 35.17 -20.71
N ILE A 158 -2.82 34.10 -20.04
CA ILE A 158 -2.86 33.97 -18.57
C ILE A 158 -1.82 34.85 -17.89
N TRP A 159 -0.61 34.89 -18.45
CA TRP A 159 0.50 35.68 -17.93
C TRP A 159 0.85 36.82 -18.87
N ARG A 160 -0.17 37.47 -19.44
CA ARG A 160 -0.02 38.63 -20.34
C ARG A 160 0.74 39.81 -19.72
N ASP A 161 0.64 39.95 -18.40
CA ASP A 161 1.27 41.03 -17.63
C ASP A 161 2.72 40.68 -17.22
N TYR A 162 3.23 39.53 -17.68
CA TYR A 162 4.57 39.02 -17.39
C TYR A 162 5.34 38.78 -18.70
N ASP A 163 6.67 38.90 -18.64
CA ASP A 163 7.54 38.64 -19.78
C ASP A 163 7.35 37.21 -20.33
N GLU A 164 7.19 37.10 -21.66
CA GLU A 164 7.05 35.83 -22.37
C GLU A 164 8.23 34.89 -22.13
N SER A 165 9.43 35.43 -21.90
CA SER A 165 10.63 34.65 -21.58
C SER A 165 10.48 33.83 -20.28
N LEU A 166 9.60 34.28 -19.37
CA LEU A 166 9.35 33.66 -18.09
C LEU A 166 8.24 32.61 -18.12
N HIS A 167 7.38 32.61 -19.14
CA HIS A 167 6.18 31.76 -19.17
C HIS A 167 6.48 30.26 -19.02
N ALA A 168 7.51 29.76 -19.70
CA ALA A 168 7.92 28.36 -19.59
C ALA A 168 8.46 28.02 -18.18
N TRP A 169 9.21 28.95 -17.58
CA TRP A 169 9.74 28.80 -16.22
C TRP A 169 8.62 28.88 -15.17
N MET A 170 7.65 29.78 -15.35
CA MET A 170 6.46 29.89 -14.49
C MET A 170 5.60 28.63 -14.55
N LEU A 171 5.44 28.01 -15.72
CA LEU A 171 4.73 26.75 -15.83
C LEU A 171 5.43 25.65 -15.02
N LYS A 172 6.75 25.53 -15.15
CA LYS A 172 7.56 24.60 -14.34
C LYS A 172 7.45 24.89 -12.84
N LEU A 173 7.39 26.17 -12.46
CA LEU A 173 7.18 26.58 -11.09
C LEU A 173 5.80 26.10 -10.57
N THR A 174 4.73 26.19 -11.37
CA THR A 174 3.41 25.67 -10.96
C THR A 174 3.38 24.15 -10.83
N GLU A 175 4.16 23.43 -11.64
CA GLU A 175 4.32 21.97 -11.52
C GLU A 175 4.99 21.63 -10.19
N GLU A 176 6.00 22.41 -9.79
CA GLU A 176 6.77 22.13 -8.58
C GLU A 176 6.01 22.38 -7.26
N PHE A 177 5.00 23.25 -7.30
CA PHE A 177 4.07 23.46 -6.17
C PHE A 177 2.87 22.50 -6.16
N ASP A 178 2.90 21.46 -7.01
CA ASP A 178 1.82 20.51 -7.21
C ASP A 178 0.48 21.21 -7.57
N LEU A 179 0.54 22.30 -8.34
CA LEU A 179 -0.65 23.04 -8.79
C LEU A 179 -1.10 22.60 -10.17
N THR A 180 -0.16 22.15 -11.02
CA THR A 180 -0.43 21.66 -12.36
C THR A 180 0.41 20.44 -12.67
N PHE A 181 0.03 19.67 -13.69
CA PHE A 181 0.89 18.62 -14.25
C PHE A 181 0.82 18.60 -15.77
N PRO A 182 1.93 18.34 -16.48
CA PRO A 182 1.97 18.31 -17.93
C PRO A 182 1.35 17.01 -18.46
N VAL A 183 0.71 17.06 -19.63
CA VAL A 183 0.26 15.88 -20.38
C VAL A 183 1.21 15.72 -21.57
N PRO A 184 2.29 14.92 -21.52
CA PRO A 184 3.39 15.01 -22.51
C PRO A 184 2.95 14.87 -23.98
N GLU A 185 1.91 14.08 -24.24
CA GLU A 185 1.39 13.81 -25.58
C GLU A 185 0.60 14.97 -26.20
N LYS A 186 0.11 15.90 -25.37
CA LYS A 186 -0.73 17.02 -25.78
C LYS A 186 -0.06 18.28 -25.24
N LYS A 187 0.19 19.33 -26.03
CA LYS A 187 0.79 20.60 -25.52
C LYS A 187 -0.13 21.34 -24.54
N MET A 188 -0.36 20.73 -23.38
CA MET A 188 -1.29 21.14 -22.35
C MET A 188 -0.84 20.65 -20.98
N SER A 189 -1.30 21.36 -19.96
CA SER A 189 -1.19 20.98 -18.56
C SER A 189 -2.58 20.91 -17.94
N ILE A 190 -2.74 20.06 -16.94
CA ILE A 190 -3.98 19.95 -16.18
C ILE A 190 -3.84 20.75 -14.89
N VAL A 191 -4.90 21.46 -14.52
CA VAL A 191 -5.04 22.23 -13.28
C VAL A 191 -6.14 21.57 -12.44
N PRO A 192 -5.79 20.67 -11.50
CA PRO A 192 -6.78 19.80 -10.86
C PRO A 192 -7.89 20.55 -10.10
N CYS A 193 -7.57 21.70 -9.51
CA CYS A 193 -8.55 22.49 -8.76
C CYS A 193 -9.67 23.09 -9.63
N LEU A 194 -9.44 23.20 -10.95
CA LEU A 194 -10.37 23.72 -11.95
C LEU A 194 -11.05 22.62 -12.78
N LEU A 195 -10.80 21.34 -12.47
CA LEU A 195 -11.49 20.22 -13.11
C LEU A 195 -13.00 20.26 -12.84
N PRO A 196 -13.81 19.67 -13.73
CA PRO A 196 -15.25 19.55 -13.49
C PRO A 196 -15.53 18.68 -12.26
N ASP A 197 -16.64 18.96 -11.58
CA ASP A 197 -17.16 18.10 -10.50
C ASP A 197 -17.79 16.80 -11.05
N THR A 198 -18.16 16.79 -12.34
CA THR A 198 -18.79 15.65 -13.01
C THR A 198 -17.82 14.48 -13.16
N GLU A 199 -18.23 13.31 -12.67
CA GLU A 199 -17.48 12.06 -12.85
C GLU A 199 -17.54 11.61 -14.32
N PRO A 200 -16.38 11.31 -14.95
CA PRO A 200 -16.35 10.79 -16.31
C PRO A 200 -16.92 9.37 -16.36
N ASN A 201 -17.48 8.98 -17.50
CA ASN A 201 -17.92 7.60 -17.69
C ASN A 201 -16.70 6.71 -17.96
N PHE A 202 -16.51 5.69 -17.14
CA PHE A 202 -15.47 4.66 -17.34
C PHE A 202 -15.99 3.30 -16.86
N ASP A 203 -15.51 2.25 -17.50
CA ASP A 203 -15.88 0.89 -17.15
C ASP A 203 -15.03 0.41 -15.98
N TRP A 204 -15.65 0.24 -14.81
CA TRP A 204 -15.00 -0.46 -13.71
C TRP A 204 -15.11 -1.98 -13.94
N PRO A 205 -14.00 -2.72 -14.10
CA PRO A 205 -14.05 -4.11 -14.50
C PRO A 205 -14.75 -4.98 -13.45
N GLU A 206 -15.73 -5.77 -13.88
CA GLU A 206 -16.37 -6.75 -13.00
C GLU A 206 -15.35 -7.84 -12.60
N ILE A 207 -15.51 -8.34 -11.37
CA ILE A 207 -14.67 -9.43 -10.86
C ILE A 207 -15.27 -10.74 -11.36
N ASP A 208 -14.66 -11.35 -12.37
CA ASP A 208 -15.04 -12.69 -12.80
C ASP A 208 -14.56 -13.74 -11.80
N VAL A 209 -15.50 -14.29 -11.02
CA VAL A 209 -15.27 -15.33 -10.02
C VAL A 209 -14.84 -16.66 -10.68
N LYS A 210 -15.08 -16.83 -11.98
CA LYS A 210 -14.81 -18.07 -12.75
C LYS A 210 -13.51 -18.04 -13.54
N SER A 211 -12.82 -16.89 -13.59
CA SER A 211 -11.53 -16.71 -14.26
C SER A 211 -10.41 -17.52 -13.58
N SER A 212 -9.51 -18.11 -14.37
CA SER A 212 -8.29 -18.76 -13.90
C SER A 212 -7.32 -17.79 -13.21
N ILE A 213 -7.35 -16.51 -13.57
CA ILE A 213 -6.59 -15.44 -12.91
C ILE A 213 -7.49 -14.78 -11.86
N LYS A 214 -7.22 -15.03 -10.58
CA LYS A 214 -7.96 -14.42 -9.46
C LYS A 214 -7.57 -12.95 -9.28
N LYS A 215 -8.30 -12.05 -9.95
CA LYS A 215 -8.23 -10.62 -9.65
C LYS A 215 -8.91 -10.36 -8.31
N LYS A 216 -8.24 -9.64 -7.42
CA LYS A 216 -8.75 -9.21 -6.11
C LYS A 216 -9.10 -7.73 -6.15
N GLN A 217 -10.01 -7.31 -5.28
CA GLN A 217 -10.31 -5.91 -5.03
C GLN A 217 -9.91 -5.53 -3.61
N PHE A 218 -9.19 -4.42 -3.49
CA PHE A 218 -8.69 -3.88 -2.24
C PHE A 218 -9.22 -2.47 -2.05
N LYS A 219 -9.84 -2.20 -0.89
CA LYS A 219 -10.46 -0.91 -0.56
C LYS A 219 -9.78 -0.30 0.66
N VAL A 220 -9.26 0.91 0.53
CA VAL A 220 -8.72 1.70 1.65
C VAL A 220 -9.54 2.96 1.82
N ASN A 221 -9.78 3.35 3.08
CA ASN A 221 -10.45 4.59 3.40
C ASN A 221 -9.60 5.41 4.37
N TYR A 222 -9.28 6.64 3.99
CA TYR A 222 -8.63 7.63 4.83
C TYR A 222 -9.70 8.55 5.39
N LYS A 223 -9.77 8.65 6.70
CA LYS A 223 -10.71 9.52 7.41
C LYS A 223 -9.95 10.60 8.15
N PHE A 224 -10.22 11.85 7.81
CA PHE A 224 -9.54 13.01 8.38
C PHE A 224 -10.42 13.70 9.42
N GLU A 225 -9.81 14.31 10.45
CA GLU A 225 -10.53 15.22 11.36
C GLU A 225 -10.88 16.54 10.64
N TYR A 226 -10.02 16.96 9.73
CA TYR A 226 -10.19 18.08 8.82
C TYR A 226 -9.49 17.72 7.51
N LEU A 227 -10.13 17.96 6.37
CA LEU A 227 -9.55 17.66 5.05
C LEU A 227 -9.04 18.96 4.40
N PRO A 228 -7.72 19.19 4.35
CA PRO A 228 -7.18 20.44 3.82
C PRO A 228 -7.59 20.68 2.37
N ILE A 229 -7.96 21.94 2.09
CA ILE A 229 -8.24 22.38 0.72
C ILE A 229 -6.96 22.25 -0.09
N GLY A 230 -7.03 21.54 -1.21
CA GLY A 230 -5.88 21.31 -2.09
C GLY A 230 -5.11 20.01 -1.85
N LEU A 231 -5.27 19.33 -0.70
CA LEU A 231 -4.60 18.04 -0.45
C LEU A 231 -4.92 17.04 -1.57
N PHE A 232 -6.20 16.88 -1.89
CA PHE A 232 -6.63 15.96 -2.94
C PHE A 232 -6.10 16.33 -4.33
N ASN A 233 -6.07 17.62 -4.67
CA ASN A 233 -5.54 18.10 -5.95
C ASN A 233 -4.04 17.78 -6.08
N ARG A 234 -3.27 17.93 -4.99
CA ARG A 234 -1.85 17.59 -4.95
C ARG A 234 -1.62 16.08 -5.05
N ILE A 235 -2.47 15.26 -4.41
CA ILE A 235 -2.45 13.80 -4.59
C ILE A 235 -2.64 13.44 -6.07
N GLN A 236 -3.60 14.09 -6.73
CA GLN A 236 -3.83 13.88 -8.16
C GLN A 236 -2.61 14.25 -9.00
N VAL A 237 -1.94 15.36 -8.68
CA VAL A 237 -0.71 15.79 -9.35
C VAL A 237 0.40 14.79 -9.16
N ARG A 238 0.62 14.24 -7.95
CA ARG A 238 1.69 13.26 -7.71
C ARG A 238 1.41 11.90 -8.35
N LEU A 239 0.15 11.51 -8.45
CA LEU A 239 -0.28 10.23 -9.03
C LEU A 239 -0.50 10.27 -10.56
N PHE A 240 -0.38 11.44 -11.19
CA PHE A 240 -0.72 11.64 -12.60
C PHE A 240 0.02 10.69 -13.55
N GLN A 241 1.28 10.35 -13.22
CA GLN A 241 2.12 9.44 -14.00
C GLN A 241 1.55 8.01 -14.12
N TYR A 242 0.59 7.66 -13.26
CA TYR A 242 -0.09 6.35 -13.28
C TYR A 242 -1.51 6.43 -13.84
N GLY A 243 -1.97 7.61 -14.25
CA GLY A 243 -3.33 7.85 -14.72
C GLY A 243 -3.39 8.30 -16.18
N ASP A 244 -4.56 8.11 -16.79
CA ASP A 244 -4.89 8.78 -18.04
C ASP A 244 -5.54 10.13 -17.71
N SER A 245 -5.01 11.20 -18.30
CA SER A 245 -5.53 12.57 -18.21
C SER A 245 -7.03 12.72 -18.57
N SER A 246 -7.61 11.72 -19.24
CA SER A 246 -9.01 11.70 -19.68
C SER A 246 -9.98 11.29 -18.57
N PHE A 247 -9.53 10.55 -17.55
CA PHE A 247 -10.37 10.00 -16.47
C PHE A 247 -10.06 10.63 -15.11
N ILE A 248 -9.90 11.96 -15.10
CA ILE A 248 -9.67 12.76 -13.92
C ILE A 248 -10.75 13.85 -13.78
N TRP A 249 -11.23 14.06 -12.56
CA TRP A 249 -12.20 15.09 -12.23
C TRP A 249 -11.90 15.67 -10.84
N LYS A 250 -12.61 16.70 -10.43
CA LYS A 250 -12.28 17.45 -9.20
C LYS A 250 -12.30 16.62 -7.92
N LYS A 251 -13.08 15.54 -7.90
CA LYS A 251 -13.28 14.67 -6.73
C LYS A 251 -12.78 13.25 -6.96
N GLY A 252 -12.12 12.96 -8.08
CA GLY A 252 -11.64 11.62 -8.35
C GLY A 252 -10.60 11.51 -9.45
N SER A 253 -9.86 10.42 -9.41
CA SER A 253 -8.86 10.08 -10.42
C SER A 253 -8.84 8.58 -10.64
N PHE A 254 -8.94 8.19 -11.90
CA PHE A 254 -8.79 6.81 -12.35
C PHE A 254 -7.36 6.58 -12.84
N LEU A 255 -6.72 5.54 -12.29
CA LEU A 255 -5.33 5.19 -12.53
C LEU A 255 -5.23 3.78 -13.12
N LYS A 256 -4.28 3.55 -14.02
CA LYS A 256 -4.01 2.25 -14.62
C LYS A 256 -2.51 2.00 -14.67
N LYS A 257 -2.05 0.93 -14.01
CA LYS A 257 -0.63 0.54 -13.94
C LYS A 257 -0.48 -0.97 -13.96
N ASN A 258 0.34 -1.52 -14.86
CA ASN A 258 0.71 -2.95 -14.90
C ASN A 258 -0.51 -3.90 -14.76
N SER A 259 -1.57 -3.71 -15.56
CA SER A 259 -2.82 -4.48 -15.51
C SER A 259 -3.65 -4.34 -14.22
N HIS A 260 -3.31 -3.39 -13.35
CA HIS A 260 -4.11 -2.98 -12.20
C HIS A 260 -4.86 -1.70 -12.55
N VAL A 261 -6.09 -1.58 -12.04
CA VAL A 261 -6.89 -0.35 -12.11
C VAL A 261 -7.12 0.16 -10.69
N ALA A 262 -7.04 1.47 -10.51
CA ALA A 262 -7.27 2.12 -9.23
C ALA A 262 -8.18 3.33 -9.40
N LEU A 263 -9.04 3.56 -8.42
CA LEU A 263 -9.95 4.69 -8.33
C LEU A 263 -9.72 5.38 -6.99
N VAL A 264 -9.25 6.61 -7.04
CA VAL A 264 -9.05 7.47 -5.87
C VAL A 264 -10.16 8.51 -5.88
N THR A 265 -10.95 8.61 -4.82
CA THR A 265 -12.10 9.51 -4.74
C THR A 265 -12.12 10.28 -3.43
N GLN A 266 -12.59 11.52 -3.49
CA GLN A 266 -12.76 12.41 -2.34
C GLN A 266 -14.24 12.59 -2.02
N SER A 267 -14.60 12.36 -0.76
CA SER A 267 -15.90 12.71 -0.22
C SER A 267 -15.79 13.87 0.75
N LYS A 268 -16.50 14.96 0.46
CA LYS A 268 -16.53 16.15 1.33
C LYS A 268 -17.39 15.93 2.57
N ASP A 269 -18.49 15.20 2.45
CA ASP A 269 -19.45 15.00 3.54
C ASP A 269 -18.86 14.14 4.67
N THR A 270 -17.98 13.20 4.31
CA THR A 270 -17.35 12.27 5.26
C THR A 270 -15.91 12.64 5.60
N LEU A 271 -15.40 13.76 5.08
CA LEU A 271 -13.99 14.19 5.19
C LEU A 271 -13.03 13.03 4.93
N SER A 272 -13.24 12.33 3.82
CA SER A 272 -12.53 11.08 3.55
C SER A 272 -12.03 10.97 2.11
N ILE A 273 -10.93 10.23 1.96
CA ILE A 273 -10.40 9.82 0.66
C ILE A 273 -10.51 8.30 0.57
N GLN A 274 -11.23 7.81 -0.42
CA GLN A 274 -11.41 6.38 -0.67
C GLN A 274 -10.55 5.95 -1.86
N ILE A 275 -9.81 4.86 -1.66
CA ILE A 275 -9.01 4.21 -2.69
C ILE A 275 -9.62 2.84 -2.95
N LYS A 276 -9.91 2.53 -4.20
CA LYS A 276 -10.28 1.18 -4.65
C LYS A 276 -9.25 0.74 -5.67
N VAL A 277 -8.70 -0.45 -5.51
CA VAL A 277 -7.73 -1.02 -6.46
C VAL A 277 -8.16 -2.43 -6.82
N GLN A 278 -8.06 -2.78 -8.10
CA GLN A 278 -8.34 -4.12 -8.60
C GLN A 278 -7.18 -4.63 -9.47
N GLY A 279 -6.78 -5.87 -9.23
CA GLY A 279 -5.72 -6.54 -9.98
C GLY A 279 -5.28 -7.84 -9.31
N ILE A 280 -4.15 -8.40 -9.72
CA ILE A 280 -3.64 -9.68 -9.17
C ILE A 280 -3.10 -9.47 -7.75
N LYS A 281 -2.32 -8.39 -7.55
CA LYS A 281 -1.81 -7.94 -6.25
C LYS A 281 -2.12 -6.46 -6.03
N PRO A 282 -3.40 -6.12 -5.75
CA PRO A 282 -3.83 -4.73 -5.61
C PRO A 282 -3.11 -3.98 -4.48
N GLU A 283 -2.65 -4.71 -3.46
CA GLU A 283 -1.85 -4.20 -2.33
C GLU A 283 -0.65 -3.36 -2.77
N ASN A 284 0.06 -3.78 -3.81
CA ASN A 284 1.26 -3.08 -4.30
C ASN A 284 0.94 -1.66 -4.79
N VAL A 285 -0.16 -1.49 -5.53
CA VAL A 285 -0.58 -0.16 -6.02
C VAL A 285 -1.13 0.67 -4.87
N VAL A 286 -1.83 0.05 -3.92
CA VAL A 286 -2.28 0.72 -2.70
C VAL A 286 -1.11 1.27 -1.91
N PHE A 287 -0.01 0.53 -1.76
CA PHE A 287 1.18 1.01 -1.04
C PHE A 287 1.85 2.18 -1.74
N VAL A 288 1.95 2.16 -3.08
CA VAL A 288 2.46 3.32 -3.84
C VAL A 288 1.59 4.56 -3.61
N ILE A 289 0.26 4.40 -3.64
CA ILE A 289 -0.65 5.53 -3.37
C ILE A 289 -0.55 5.98 -1.92
N HIS A 290 -0.45 5.05 -0.97
CA HIS A 290 -0.29 5.35 0.45
C HIS A 290 1.00 6.14 0.70
N GLU A 291 2.14 5.67 0.22
CA GLU A 291 3.43 6.37 0.33
C GLU A 291 3.37 7.79 -0.25
N THR A 292 2.70 7.95 -1.39
CA THR A 292 2.47 9.27 -2.01
C THR A 292 1.67 10.20 -1.09
N ILE A 293 0.62 9.69 -0.46
CA ILE A 293 -0.22 10.46 0.47
C ILE A 293 0.56 10.81 1.74
N GLU A 294 1.26 9.83 2.34
CA GLU A 294 2.07 10.00 3.54
C GLU A 294 3.18 11.04 3.35
N THR A 295 3.92 10.94 2.25
CA THR A 295 4.99 11.90 1.90
C THR A 295 4.42 13.31 1.78
N LEU A 296 3.31 13.47 1.04
CA LEU A 296 2.67 14.77 0.87
C LEU A 296 2.15 15.35 2.19
N ILE A 297 1.59 14.53 3.08
CA ILE A 297 1.11 14.98 4.39
C ILE A 297 2.29 15.41 5.27
N ASN A 298 3.37 14.63 5.31
CA ASN A 298 4.55 14.94 6.10
C ASN A 298 5.26 16.21 5.62
N ASP A 299 5.35 16.40 4.29
CA ASP A 299 6.05 17.54 3.69
C ASP A 299 5.23 18.85 3.79
N SER A 300 3.90 18.78 3.65
CA SER A 300 3.06 19.99 3.45
C SER A 300 2.01 20.24 4.53
N PHE A 301 1.65 19.24 5.34
CA PHE A 301 0.50 19.31 6.25
C PHE A 301 0.85 18.79 7.65
N ASN A 302 1.90 19.35 8.24
CA ASN A 302 2.34 18.97 9.58
C ASN A 302 1.21 19.14 10.62
N GLY A 303 1.03 18.13 11.47
CA GLY A 303 -0.03 18.08 12.49
C GLY A 303 -1.40 17.63 11.97
N LEU A 304 -1.54 17.23 10.70
CA LEU A 304 -2.80 16.68 10.18
C LEU A 304 -3.16 15.35 10.84
N LYS A 305 -4.33 15.29 11.47
CA LYS A 305 -4.83 14.07 12.13
C LYS A 305 -5.77 13.29 11.22
N TYR A 306 -5.44 12.04 10.97
CA TYR A 306 -6.26 11.09 10.22
C TYR A 306 -6.13 9.67 10.76
N ASP A 307 -6.99 8.79 10.26
CA ASP A 307 -6.91 7.34 10.43
C ASP A 307 -7.20 6.70 9.07
N PHE A 308 -6.61 5.55 8.79
CA PHE A 308 -6.84 4.81 7.55
C PHE A 308 -7.25 3.39 7.85
N SER A 309 -8.01 2.76 6.97
CA SER A 309 -8.57 1.42 7.21
C SER A 309 -8.35 0.46 6.06
N PHE A 310 -8.03 -0.79 6.38
CA PHE A 310 -7.76 -1.88 5.44
C PHE A 310 -8.85 -2.94 5.44
N PRO A 311 -9.08 -3.60 4.29
CA PRO A 311 -10.08 -4.65 4.19
C PRO A 311 -9.64 -5.92 4.92
N CYS A 312 -10.61 -6.61 5.50
CA CYS A 312 -10.43 -7.95 6.05
C CYS A 312 -9.91 -8.93 4.98
N PRO A 313 -8.80 -9.65 5.20
CA PRO A 313 -8.21 -10.61 4.25
C PRO A 313 -9.21 -11.65 3.78
N ASP A 314 -9.90 -12.31 4.71
CA ASP A 314 -10.90 -13.33 4.39
C ASP A 314 -12.08 -12.77 3.59
N CYS A 315 -12.48 -11.50 3.83
CA CYS A 315 -13.53 -10.86 3.02
C CYS A 315 -13.06 -10.62 1.57
N MET A 316 -11.77 -10.39 1.37
CA MET A 316 -11.17 -10.24 0.05
C MET A 316 -11.01 -11.59 -0.66
N GLU A 317 -10.64 -12.64 0.07
CA GLU A 317 -10.57 -14.00 -0.49
C GLU A 317 -11.92 -14.50 -0.98
N LEU A 318 -12.97 -14.20 -0.21
CA LEU A 318 -14.37 -14.46 -0.58
C LEU A 318 -14.92 -13.49 -1.63
N GLN A 319 -14.11 -12.54 -2.13
CA GLN A 319 -14.48 -11.52 -3.12
C GLN A 319 -15.81 -10.82 -2.79
N THR A 320 -16.01 -10.53 -1.50
CA THR A 320 -17.23 -9.82 -1.06
C THR A 320 -17.26 -8.41 -1.65
N SER A 321 -18.43 -7.97 -2.10
CA SER A 321 -18.60 -6.62 -2.68
C SER A 321 -18.26 -5.52 -1.68
N GLU A 322 -18.52 -5.74 -0.40
CA GLU A 322 -18.35 -4.76 0.68
C GLU A 322 -17.63 -5.40 1.88
N PRO A 323 -16.28 -5.50 1.83
CA PRO A 323 -15.50 -6.07 2.92
C PRO A 323 -15.57 -5.18 4.17
N TYR A 324 -15.46 -5.80 5.35
CA TYR A 324 -15.27 -5.05 6.58
C TYR A 324 -13.88 -4.39 6.58
N LEU A 325 -13.81 -3.12 7.00
CA LEU A 325 -12.57 -2.37 7.08
C LEU A 325 -12.12 -2.23 8.54
N PHE A 326 -10.90 -2.66 8.85
CA PHE A 326 -10.26 -2.47 10.14
C PHE A 326 -9.45 -1.18 10.13
N SER A 327 -9.63 -0.33 11.14
CA SER A 327 -8.86 0.91 11.23
C SER A 327 -7.45 0.69 11.76
N SER A 328 -6.50 1.49 11.29
CA SER A 328 -5.09 1.47 11.69
C SER A 328 -4.97 1.69 13.20
N LYS A 329 -5.74 2.63 13.78
CA LYS A 329 -5.80 2.83 15.23
C LYS A 329 -6.22 1.58 16.01
N LEU A 330 -7.20 0.84 15.51
CA LEU A 330 -7.64 -0.41 16.15
C LEU A 330 -6.55 -1.47 16.08
N LEU A 331 -5.90 -1.62 14.92
CA LEU A 331 -4.82 -2.59 14.70
C LEU A 331 -3.61 -2.30 15.58
N LYS A 332 -3.15 -1.05 15.63
CA LYS A 332 -2.06 -0.60 16.51
C LYS A 332 -2.38 -0.88 17.97
N LYS A 333 -3.57 -0.51 18.44
CA LYS A 333 -4.02 -0.79 19.82
C LYS A 333 -4.11 -2.30 20.11
N ALA A 334 -4.60 -3.10 19.17
CA ALA A 334 -4.67 -4.55 19.32
C ALA A 334 -3.26 -5.16 19.45
N ASN A 335 -2.31 -4.68 18.65
CA ASN A 335 -0.91 -5.09 18.71
C ASN A 335 -0.24 -4.69 20.04
N GLU A 336 -0.45 -3.45 20.50
CA GLU A 336 0.05 -2.95 21.81
C GLU A 336 -0.50 -3.78 22.97
N MET A 337 -1.78 -4.14 22.93
CA MET A 337 -2.45 -4.98 23.92
C MET A 337 -2.12 -6.47 23.76
N ARG A 338 -1.26 -6.85 22.79
CA ARG A 338 -0.90 -8.23 22.45
C ARG A 338 -2.10 -9.13 22.16
N ALA A 339 -3.16 -8.56 21.60
CA ALA A 339 -4.29 -9.34 21.11
C ALA A 339 -3.83 -10.20 19.93
N GLN A 340 -4.20 -11.49 19.96
CA GLN A 340 -3.82 -12.42 18.90
C GLN A 340 -4.76 -12.35 17.70
N PHE A 341 -6.04 -12.09 17.96
CA PHE A 341 -7.10 -12.13 16.95
C PHE A 341 -8.01 -10.91 17.00
N LEU A 342 -8.53 -10.55 15.84
CA LEU A 342 -9.60 -9.57 15.67
C LEU A 342 -10.77 -10.21 14.91
N GLN A 343 -11.98 -9.84 15.30
CA GLN A 343 -13.17 -10.32 14.63
C GLN A 343 -13.69 -9.29 13.62
N CYS A 344 -13.89 -9.74 12.38
CA CYS A 344 -14.63 -9.00 11.36
C CYS A 344 -16.08 -8.81 11.80
N ARG A 345 -16.55 -7.56 11.93
CA ARG A 345 -17.91 -7.31 12.44
C ARG A 345 -19.03 -7.62 11.45
N ARG A 346 -18.70 -7.71 10.15
CA ARG A 346 -19.70 -7.92 9.10
C ARG A 346 -19.97 -9.39 8.81
N TYR A 347 -18.90 -10.19 8.81
CA TYR A 347 -18.94 -11.61 8.44
C TYR A 347 -18.38 -12.54 9.52
N PHE A 348 -18.03 -12.01 10.70
CA PHE A 348 -17.55 -12.76 11.86
C PHE A 348 -16.27 -13.59 11.64
N HIS A 349 -15.52 -13.35 10.56
CA HIS A 349 -14.19 -13.92 10.35
C HIS A 349 -13.23 -13.57 11.51
N VAL A 350 -12.40 -14.54 11.90
CA VAL A 350 -11.40 -14.39 12.96
C VAL A 350 -10.04 -14.25 12.30
N ILE A 351 -9.49 -13.04 12.35
CA ILE A 351 -8.28 -12.66 11.65
C ILE A 351 -7.14 -12.51 12.64
N SER A 352 -5.95 -13.01 12.28
CA SER A 352 -4.74 -12.79 13.07
C SER A 352 -4.32 -11.32 13.03
N VAL A 353 -4.00 -10.74 14.19
CA VAL A 353 -3.45 -9.38 14.25
C VAL A 353 -2.14 -9.30 13.46
N GLN A 354 -1.29 -10.32 13.52
CA GLN A 354 -0.02 -10.35 12.79
C GLN A 354 -0.20 -10.33 11.27
N GLU A 355 -1.20 -11.07 10.77
CA GLU A 355 -1.54 -11.12 9.34
C GLU A 355 -2.07 -9.77 8.83
N MET A 356 -2.87 -9.08 9.65
CA MET A 356 -3.29 -7.71 9.34
C MET A 356 -2.12 -6.73 9.35
N MET A 357 -1.25 -6.83 10.36
CA MET A 357 -0.07 -5.96 10.49
C MET A 357 0.91 -6.16 9.32
N SER A 358 1.04 -7.38 8.77
CA SER A 358 1.86 -7.61 7.59
C SER A 358 1.27 -7.04 6.29
N MET A 359 -0.05 -6.84 6.22
CA MET A 359 -0.69 -6.18 5.08
C MET A 359 -0.76 -4.65 5.22
N MET A 360 -0.37 -4.12 6.39
CA MET A 360 -0.30 -2.68 6.59
C MET A 360 0.95 -2.10 5.93
N PRO A 361 0.87 -0.87 5.39
CA PRO A 361 2.03 -0.11 5.00
C PRO A 361 2.96 0.06 6.20
N ILE A 362 4.25 0.07 5.90
CA ILE A 362 5.31 0.10 6.89
C ILE A 362 5.44 1.51 7.45
N ASP A 363 4.89 1.75 8.64
CA ASP A 363 5.07 3.02 9.35
C ASP A 363 6.40 3.09 10.11
N ASN A 364 7.11 1.95 10.31
CA ASN A 364 8.32 1.87 11.11
C ASN A 364 9.21 0.68 10.71
N THR A 365 10.52 0.76 10.95
CA THR A 365 11.52 -0.25 10.54
C THR A 365 11.21 -1.66 11.06
N HIS A 366 10.62 -1.78 12.27
CA HIS A 366 10.20 -3.08 12.82
C HIS A 366 9.10 -3.78 12.00
N TYR A 367 8.22 -3.01 11.34
CA TYR A 367 7.19 -3.58 10.47
C TYR A 367 7.75 -4.00 9.11
N MET A 368 8.95 -3.53 8.71
CA MET A 368 9.58 -3.96 7.45
C MET A 368 9.92 -5.45 7.46
N GLU A 369 10.48 -5.97 8.57
CA GLU A 369 10.85 -7.39 8.67
C GLU A 369 9.62 -8.29 8.59
N MET A 370 8.54 -7.95 9.29
CA MET A 370 7.28 -8.70 9.22
C MET A 370 6.66 -8.67 7.81
N ASN A 371 6.69 -7.51 7.15
CA ASN A 371 6.15 -7.35 5.81
C ASN A 371 7.01 -8.10 4.77
N LEU A 372 8.33 -8.10 4.94
CA LEU A 372 9.26 -8.88 4.13
C LEU A 372 9.06 -10.39 4.32
N GLU A 373 8.95 -10.87 5.56
CA GLU A 373 8.65 -12.28 5.85
C GLU A 373 7.31 -12.72 5.26
N TYR A 374 6.29 -11.88 5.36
CA TYR A 374 4.98 -12.14 4.77
C TYR A 374 5.04 -12.11 3.24
N THR A 375 5.72 -11.13 2.64
CA THR A 375 5.92 -11.05 1.19
C THR A 375 6.73 -12.23 0.66
N ILE A 376 7.76 -12.69 1.38
CA ILE A 376 8.52 -13.92 1.07
C ILE A 376 7.61 -15.14 1.17
N ARG A 377 6.79 -15.22 2.21
CA ARG A 377 5.79 -16.29 2.38
C ARG A 377 4.79 -16.29 1.23
N ASP A 378 4.26 -15.13 0.85
CA ASP A 378 3.35 -14.98 -0.28
C ASP A 378 4.03 -15.26 -1.60
N LEU A 379 5.23 -14.77 -1.85
CA LEU A 379 6.01 -15.14 -3.04
C LEU A 379 6.27 -16.64 -3.11
N ASN A 380 6.51 -17.30 -1.98
CA ASN A 380 6.61 -18.76 -1.90
C ASN A 380 5.27 -19.45 -2.15
N ASN A 381 4.15 -18.87 -1.70
CA ASN A 381 2.79 -19.34 -2.00
C ASN A 381 2.41 -19.12 -3.48
N PHE A 382 2.90 -18.05 -4.12
CA PHE A 382 2.69 -17.72 -5.52
C PHE A 382 3.55 -18.56 -6.47
N LYS A 383 4.79 -18.89 -6.07
CA LYS A 383 5.71 -19.73 -6.85
C LYS A 383 5.40 -21.23 -6.76
N LYS A 384 4.55 -21.64 -5.83
CA LYS A 384 4.10 -23.02 -5.67
C LYS A 384 2.66 -23.04 -5.20
N SER A 385 1.77 -23.50 -6.06
CA SER A 385 0.54 -24.20 -5.68
C SER A 385 0.82 -25.51 -4.92
N ALA A 386 1.86 -25.57 -4.08
CA ALA A 386 2.27 -26.78 -3.38
C ALA A 386 2.21 -26.52 -1.89
N PHE A 387 1.08 -26.89 -1.30
CA PHE A 387 1.01 -27.38 0.06
C PHE A 387 2.35 -28.05 0.45
N LYS A 388 2.95 -27.61 1.56
CA LYS A 388 4.24 -28.14 2.03
C LYS A 388 4.14 -29.65 2.29
N TYR A 389 2.95 -30.08 2.69
CA TYR A 389 2.60 -31.48 2.96
C TYR A 389 1.40 -31.88 2.11
N ASP A 390 1.41 -33.09 1.59
CA ASP A 390 0.22 -33.65 0.95
C ASP A 390 -0.83 -33.99 2.02
N ILE A 391 -0.38 -34.46 3.18
CA ILE A 391 -1.26 -35.01 4.22
C ILE A 391 -0.76 -34.60 5.61
N ILE A 392 -1.70 -34.30 6.51
CA ILE A 392 -1.45 -34.34 7.95
C ILE A 392 -2.05 -35.61 8.51
N PHE A 393 -1.28 -36.38 9.25
CA PHE A 393 -1.78 -37.56 9.96
C PHE A 393 -1.87 -37.23 11.45
N TRP A 394 -3.08 -37.09 11.97
CA TRP A 394 -3.33 -36.81 13.38
C TRP A 394 -3.87 -38.06 14.08
N TYR A 395 -3.26 -38.46 15.18
CA TYR A 395 -3.57 -39.69 15.93
C TYR A 395 -3.35 -39.47 17.44
N CYS A 396 -3.81 -40.39 18.29
CA CYS A 396 -3.53 -40.36 19.72
C CYS A 396 -2.28 -41.19 20.05
N ASP A 397 -1.35 -40.63 20.82
CA ASP A 397 -0.06 -41.25 21.20
C ASP A 397 -0.22 -42.61 21.90
N VAL A 398 -1.27 -42.76 22.72
CA VAL A 398 -1.60 -44.01 23.42
C VAL A 398 -1.82 -45.17 22.44
N ASP A 399 -2.31 -44.89 21.23
CA ASP A 399 -2.56 -45.91 20.21
C ASP A 399 -1.27 -46.51 19.62
N CYS A 400 -0.13 -45.84 19.79
CA CYS A 400 1.17 -46.37 19.38
C CYS A 400 1.71 -47.46 20.32
N ASN A 401 1.22 -47.50 21.56
CA ASN A 401 1.71 -48.40 22.62
C ASN A 401 0.80 -49.60 22.85
N LEU A 402 -0.23 -49.78 22.02
CA LEU A 402 -1.15 -50.93 22.10
C LEU A 402 -0.47 -52.23 21.63
N ASP A 403 -1.04 -53.37 22.04
CA ASP A 403 -0.54 -54.71 21.74
C ASP A 403 -0.40 -54.94 20.22
N LYS A 404 0.83 -55.29 19.79
CA LYS A 404 1.22 -55.45 18.38
C LYS A 404 0.51 -56.61 17.69
N ASP A 405 0.06 -57.62 18.43
CA ASP A 405 -0.63 -58.78 17.88
C ASP A 405 -2.12 -58.51 17.63
N ASN A 406 -2.67 -57.49 18.30
CA ASN A 406 -4.12 -57.20 18.32
C ASN A 406 -4.50 -55.79 17.83
N SER A 407 -3.52 -54.96 17.45
CA SER A 407 -3.74 -53.60 16.97
C SER A 407 -2.67 -53.19 15.94
N VAL A 408 -3.02 -52.21 15.10
CA VAL A 408 -2.09 -51.62 14.13
C VAL A 408 -1.55 -50.32 14.70
N ASN A 409 -0.22 -50.19 14.72
CA ASN A 409 0.42 -48.95 15.14
C ASN A 409 0.24 -47.86 14.05
N PRO A 410 -0.32 -46.68 14.38
CA PRO A 410 -0.48 -45.55 13.44
C PRO A 410 0.82 -45.12 12.75
N LEU A 411 1.97 -45.27 13.41
CA LEU A 411 3.29 -44.95 12.84
C LEU A 411 3.66 -45.83 11.65
N ASN A 412 3.14 -47.07 11.59
CA ASN A 412 3.35 -47.95 10.43
C ASN A 412 2.61 -47.40 9.21
N ALA A 413 1.39 -46.89 9.41
CA ALA A 413 0.61 -46.28 8.33
C ALA A 413 1.29 -45.00 7.81
N ILE A 414 1.87 -44.19 8.70
CA ILE A 414 2.62 -42.99 8.32
C ILE A 414 3.84 -43.37 7.47
N LYS A 415 4.65 -44.34 7.92
CA LYS A 415 5.84 -44.81 7.17
C LYS A 415 5.48 -45.39 5.81
N ASP A 416 4.39 -46.15 5.72
CA ASP A 416 3.95 -46.73 4.46
C ASP A 416 3.46 -45.64 3.49
N LEU A 417 2.77 -44.60 3.98
CA LEU A 417 2.37 -43.44 3.18
C LEU A 417 3.59 -42.64 2.68
N GLU A 418 4.60 -42.44 3.52
CA GLU A 418 5.87 -41.80 3.14
C GLU A 418 6.64 -42.62 2.09
N SER A 419 6.63 -43.95 2.20
CA SER A 419 7.29 -44.86 1.25
C SER A 419 6.71 -44.79 -0.16
N GLN A 420 5.47 -44.33 -0.30
CA GLN A 420 4.78 -44.10 -1.58
C GLN A 420 5.03 -42.70 -2.16
N GLY A 421 5.89 -41.89 -1.52
CA GLY A 421 6.26 -40.57 -2.01
C GLY A 421 5.34 -39.42 -1.58
N LEU A 422 4.37 -39.67 -0.68
CA LEU A 422 3.50 -38.64 -0.13
C LEU A 422 4.22 -37.86 0.98
N LYS A 423 4.13 -36.52 0.95
CA LYS A 423 4.69 -35.68 2.02
C LYS A 423 3.73 -35.64 3.21
N VAL A 424 3.93 -36.54 4.17
CA VAL A 424 3.11 -36.61 5.39
C VAL A 424 3.73 -35.76 6.51
N TRP A 425 2.92 -34.96 7.18
CA TRP A 425 3.29 -34.37 8.46
C TRP A 425 2.62 -35.13 9.60
N SER A 426 3.43 -35.54 10.58
CA SER A 426 2.99 -36.10 11.85
C SER A 426 3.88 -35.56 12.98
N THR A 427 3.37 -35.55 14.20
CA THR A 427 4.16 -35.25 15.41
C THR A 427 4.32 -36.53 16.23
N GLN A 428 5.47 -36.68 16.88
CA GLN A 428 5.76 -37.81 17.76
C GLN A 428 4.97 -37.75 19.06
N ASP A 429 4.52 -36.55 19.45
CA ASP A 429 3.72 -36.31 20.65
C ASP A 429 2.56 -35.33 20.35
N PRO A 430 1.46 -35.83 19.73
CA PRO A 430 0.27 -35.05 19.42
C PRO A 430 -0.31 -34.31 20.64
N SER A 431 -0.19 -34.91 21.82
CA SER A 431 -0.78 -34.41 23.05
C SER A 431 0.06 -33.30 23.70
N SER A 432 1.36 -33.13 23.38
CA SER A 432 2.18 -32.01 23.85
C SER A 432 2.43 -30.91 22.82
N GLU A 433 2.10 -31.14 21.55
CA GLU A 433 2.31 -30.17 20.46
C GLU A 433 1.53 -28.84 20.69
N LYS A 434 2.13 -27.72 20.27
CA LYS A 434 1.51 -26.38 20.34
C LYS A 434 0.50 -26.19 19.21
N LEU A 435 -0.70 -25.71 19.55
CA LEU A 435 -1.80 -25.50 18.59
C LEU A 435 -1.43 -24.56 17.43
N ASP A 436 -0.65 -23.50 17.68
CA ASP A 436 -0.20 -22.58 16.63
C ASP A 436 0.61 -23.27 15.52
N THR A 437 1.47 -24.22 15.91
CA THR A 437 2.24 -25.04 14.98
C THR A 437 1.29 -25.92 14.15
N VAL A 438 0.34 -26.57 14.82
CA VAL A 438 -0.64 -27.46 14.17
C VAL A 438 -1.51 -26.69 13.18
N PHE A 439 -1.99 -25.49 13.52
CA PHE A 439 -2.80 -24.66 12.61
C PHE A 439 -2.03 -24.20 11.37
N LYS A 440 -0.76 -23.82 11.54
CA LYS A 440 0.10 -23.46 10.41
C LYS A 440 0.27 -24.63 9.45
N VAL A 441 0.47 -25.83 9.99
CA VAL A 441 0.61 -27.05 9.18
C VAL A 441 -0.72 -27.40 8.52
N ILE A 442 -1.86 -27.34 9.22
CA ILE A 442 -3.20 -27.59 8.65
C ILE A 442 -3.45 -26.70 7.44
N LYS A 443 -3.13 -25.40 7.52
CA LYS A 443 -3.23 -24.50 6.36
C LYS A 443 -2.33 -24.94 5.20
N GLN A 444 -1.14 -25.46 5.50
CA GLN A 444 -0.10 -25.88 4.54
C GLN A 444 -0.26 -27.31 3.99
N ALA A 445 -1.28 -28.08 4.38
CA ALA A 445 -1.52 -29.45 3.88
C ALA A 445 -2.73 -29.58 2.94
N LYS A 446 -2.71 -30.48 1.94
CA LYS A 446 -3.88 -30.68 1.05
C LYS A 446 -5.08 -31.28 1.79
N MET A 447 -4.81 -32.24 2.66
CA MET A 447 -5.81 -33.06 3.35
C MET A 447 -5.35 -33.44 4.77
N VAL A 448 -6.31 -33.78 5.63
CA VAL A 448 -6.05 -34.29 6.99
C VAL A 448 -6.59 -35.72 7.14
N ILE A 449 -5.77 -36.64 7.65
CA ILE A 449 -6.17 -37.97 8.08
C ILE A 449 -6.33 -37.94 9.60
N LEU A 450 -7.48 -38.40 10.07
CA LEU A 450 -7.81 -38.51 11.49
C LEU A 450 -7.84 -39.99 11.88
N GLY A 451 -6.84 -40.40 12.65
CA GLY A 451 -6.72 -41.73 13.24
C GLY A 451 -7.63 -41.87 14.46
N ILE A 452 -8.90 -42.21 14.24
CA ILE A 452 -9.90 -42.30 15.30
C ILE A 452 -9.77 -43.64 16.04
N SER A 453 -9.78 -43.57 17.37
CA SER A 453 -9.82 -44.69 18.30
C SER A 453 -10.63 -44.30 19.54
N ASP A 454 -10.82 -45.25 20.47
CA ASP A 454 -11.41 -44.93 21.78
C ASP A 454 -10.53 -43.94 22.57
N ASN A 455 -9.20 -44.02 22.45
CA ASN A 455 -8.28 -43.10 23.11
C ASN A 455 -8.33 -41.70 22.48
N PHE A 456 -8.43 -41.62 21.15
CA PHE A 456 -8.64 -40.37 20.42
C PHE A 456 -9.91 -39.64 20.89
N ALA A 457 -10.98 -40.38 21.18
CA ALA A 457 -12.24 -39.82 21.66
C ALA A 457 -12.20 -39.35 23.12
N LEU A 458 -11.17 -39.73 23.88
CA LEU A 458 -10.94 -39.31 25.26
C LEU A 458 -9.94 -38.13 25.36
N ASP A 459 -9.08 -37.93 24.36
CA ASP A 459 -8.13 -36.82 24.33
C ASP A 459 -8.77 -35.51 23.87
N SER A 460 -8.80 -34.53 24.79
CA SER A 460 -9.29 -33.17 24.57
C SER A 460 -8.66 -32.46 23.37
N LYS A 461 -7.35 -32.62 23.11
CA LYS A 461 -6.69 -31.98 21.96
C LYS A 461 -7.08 -32.64 20.65
N CYS A 462 -7.26 -33.96 20.64
CA CYS A 462 -7.71 -34.68 19.45
C CYS A 462 -9.14 -34.28 19.06
N LEU A 463 -10.02 -34.07 20.03
CA LEU A 463 -11.36 -33.52 19.81
C LEU A 463 -11.33 -32.08 19.29
N GLU A 464 -10.46 -31.23 19.86
CA GLU A 464 -10.29 -29.85 19.41
C GLU A 464 -9.79 -29.77 17.95
N ILE A 465 -8.77 -30.56 17.58
CA ILE A 465 -8.27 -30.63 16.20
C ILE A 465 -9.34 -31.17 15.26
N PHE A 466 -10.12 -32.18 15.67
CA PHE A 466 -11.23 -32.70 14.88
C PHE A 466 -12.27 -31.62 14.57
N GLU A 467 -12.70 -30.86 15.58
CA GLU A 467 -13.66 -29.75 15.37
C GLU A 467 -13.08 -28.65 14.48
N ILE A 468 -11.81 -28.32 14.65
CA ILE A 468 -11.15 -27.27 13.87
C ILE A 468 -11.01 -27.67 12.40
N VAL A 469 -10.62 -28.91 12.12
CA VAL A 469 -10.52 -29.43 10.74
C VAL A 469 -11.89 -29.44 10.07
N LYS A 470 -12.92 -29.89 10.80
CA LYS A 470 -14.27 -30.05 10.26
C LYS A 470 -15.05 -28.74 10.15
N ASN A 471 -15.15 -27.98 11.24
CA ASN A 471 -16.07 -26.85 11.37
C ASN A 471 -15.41 -25.51 11.03
N VAL A 472 -14.11 -25.34 11.34
CA VAL A 472 -13.39 -24.07 11.13
C VAL A 472 -12.74 -24.01 9.76
N TYR A 473 -11.83 -24.93 9.46
CA TYR A 473 -11.10 -24.93 8.18
C TYR A 473 -11.84 -25.61 7.04
N LYS A 474 -12.82 -26.47 7.34
CA LYS A 474 -13.57 -27.30 6.36
C LYS A 474 -12.62 -28.01 5.38
N LYS A 475 -11.48 -28.50 5.89
CA LYS A 475 -10.47 -29.18 5.08
C LYS A 475 -10.97 -30.57 4.67
N PRO A 476 -10.62 -31.08 3.47
CA PRO A 476 -10.88 -32.47 3.14
C PRO A 476 -10.24 -33.37 4.19
N TYR A 477 -11.02 -34.30 4.76
CA TYR A 477 -10.52 -35.23 5.77
C TYR A 477 -10.93 -36.68 5.50
N LEU A 478 -10.11 -37.63 5.94
CA LEU A 478 -10.34 -39.07 5.88
C LEU A 478 -10.22 -39.66 7.29
N LEU A 479 -11.07 -40.64 7.58
CA LEU A 479 -11.10 -41.30 8.88
C LEU A 479 -10.45 -42.67 8.78
N VAL A 480 -9.51 -42.93 9.67
CA VAL A 480 -8.85 -44.22 9.78
C VAL A 480 -9.07 -44.74 11.19
N GLU A 481 -9.70 -45.90 11.31
CA GLU A 481 -10.08 -46.47 12.61
C GLU A 481 -8.95 -47.35 13.16
N PHE A 482 -8.36 -46.95 14.28
CA PHE A 482 -7.33 -47.67 15.02
C PHE A 482 -7.84 -48.20 16.38
N GLY A 483 -6.98 -48.91 17.12
CA GLY A 483 -7.29 -49.46 18.44
C GLY A 483 -7.57 -50.96 18.45
N LEU A 484 -8.01 -51.48 19.61
CA LEU A 484 -8.28 -52.90 19.82
C LEU A 484 -9.52 -53.38 19.06
N LEU A 485 -9.49 -54.64 18.61
CA LEU A 485 -10.55 -55.27 17.81
C LEU A 485 -11.94 -55.28 18.47
N SER A 486 -12.00 -55.34 19.80
CA SER A 486 -13.22 -55.42 20.61
C SER A 486 -13.88 -54.07 20.89
N ASN A 487 -13.18 -52.97 20.60
CA ASN A 487 -13.46 -51.67 21.16
C ASN A 487 -14.07 -50.72 20.12
N LYS A 488 -15.23 -50.13 20.41
CA LYS A 488 -15.98 -49.21 19.52
C LYS A 488 -16.72 -48.14 20.32
N GLU A 489 -16.23 -47.80 21.50
CA GLU A 489 -16.93 -46.88 22.40
C GLU A 489 -16.93 -45.44 21.87
N TRP A 490 -15.93 -45.07 21.06
CA TRP A 490 -15.88 -43.77 20.38
C TRP A 490 -17.10 -43.48 19.51
N LEU A 491 -17.78 -44.51 18.96
CA LEU A 491 -19.02 -44.33 18.18
C LEU A 491 -20.19 -43.81 19.03
N LYS A 492 -20.14 -43.99 20.35
CA LYS A 492 -21.14 -43.48 21.29
C LYS A 492 -20.87 -42.02 21.67
N ASN A 493 -19.69 -41.48 21.33
CA ASN A 493 -19.32 -40.12 21.69
C ASN A 493 -20.05 -39.11 20.76
N PRO A 494 -20.80 -38.14 21.33
CA PRO A 494 -21.63 -37.20 20.56
C PRO A 494 -20.84 -36.40 19.52
N TYR A 495 -19.56 -36.11 19.76
CA TYR A 495 -18.69 -35.37 18.83
C TYR A 495 -18.60 -36.05 17.44
N PHE A 496 -18.73 -37.38 17.38
CA PHE A 496 -18.64 -38.16 16.15
C PHE A 496 -20.00 -38.57 15.56
N ALA A 497 -21.12 -38.19 16.19
CA ALA A 497 -22.46 -38.58 15.75
C ALA A 497 -22.76 -38.15 14.31
N SER A 498 -22.28 -36.96 13.92
CA SER A 498 -22.44 -36.40 12.57
C SER A 498 -21.50 -37.01 11.51
N VAL A 499 -20.62 -37.92 11.92
CA VAL A 499 -19.53 -38.51 11.12
C VAL A 499 -19.63 -40.04 11.06
N CYS A 500 -20.57 -40.64 11.80
CA CYS A 500 -20.79 -42.08 11.82
C CYS A 500 -21.16 -42.67 10.43
N ALA A 501 -21.64 -41.84 9.51
CA ALA A 501 -21.95 -42.22 8.13
C ALA A 501 -20.81 -41.94 7.13
N ASP A 502 -19.74 -41.26 7.54
CA ASP A 502 -18.62 -40.92 6.67
C ASP A 502 -17.81 -42.17 6.31
N PHE A 503 -17.20 -42.16 5.12
CA PHE A 503 -16.33 -43.24 4.66
C PHE A 503 -15.12 -43.37 5.60
N ARG A 504 -14.85 -44.59 6.08
CA ARG A 504 -13.78 -44.90 7.02
C ARG A 504 -12.98 -46.13 6.61
N VAL A 505 -11.66 -46.05 6.79
CA VAL A 505 -10.77 -47.20 6.58
C VAL A 505 -10.50 -47.86 7.93
N ILE A 506 -10.98 -49.10 8.10
CA ILE A 506 -10.84 -49.83 9.36
C ILE A 506 -9.47 -50.53 9.40
N MET A 507 -8.55 -50.02 10.23
CA MET A 507 -7.18 -50.52 10.41
C MET A 507 -6.97 -51.14 11.80
N LYS A 508 -7.90 -51.97 12.26
CA LYS A 508 -7.80 -52.65 13.58
C LYS A 508 -7.12 -54.02 13.54
N ASN A 509 -7.14 -54.71 12.39
CA ASN A 509 -6.64 -56.08 12.28
C ASN A 509 -5.29 -56.11 11.56
N PRO A 510 -4.19 -56.49 12.25
CA PRO A 510 -2.85 -56.60 11.64
C PRO A 510 -2.82 -57.52 10.39
N LYS A 511 -3.63 -58.58 10.35
CA LYS A 511 -3.70 -59.50 9.20
C LYS A 511 -4.29 -58.88 7.95
N ARG A 512 -5.12 -57.83 8.09
CA ARG A 512 -5.77 -57.12 6.97
C ARG A 512 -5.09 -55.81 6.60
N TYR A 513 -4.04 -55.43 7.33
CA TYR A 513 -3.33 -54.16 7.18
C TYR A 513 -2.84 -53.93 5.73
N LYS A 514 -2.20 -54.94 5.13
CA LYS A 514 -1.66 -54.85 3.76
C LYS A 514 -2.70 -54.53 2.68
N SER A 515 -3.95 -54.98 2.84
CA SER A 515 -5.04 -54.65 1.91
C SER A 515 -5.64 -53.28 2.24
N LYS A 516 -5.73 -52.92 3.52
CA LYS A 516 -6.38 -51.67 3.96
C LYS A 516 -5.53 -50.43 3.72
N ILE A 517 -4.21 -50.55 3.75
CA ILE A 517 -3.30 -49.43 3.43
C ILE A 517 -3.41 -49.07 1.93
N LEU A 518 -3.60 -50.05 1.05
CA LEU A 518 -3.84 -49.83 -0.37
C LEU A 518 -5.18 -49.11 -0.62
N ASP A 519 -6.25 -49.54 0.05
CA ASP A 519 -7.56 -48.87 -0.01
C ASP A 519 -7.46 -47.39 0.45
N LEU A 520 -6.64 -47.12 1.48
CA LEU A 520 -6.41 -45.77 1.98
C LEU A 520 -5.66 -44.92 0.95
N ILE A 521 -4.60 -45.44 0.35
CA ILE A 521 -3.82 -44.75 -0.69
C ILE A 521 -4.70 -44.40 -1.90
N GLU A 522 -5.51 -45.35 -2.39
CA GLU A 522 -6.43 -45.10 -3.51
C GLU A 522 -7.45 -43.99 -3.18
N SER A 523 -7.93 -43.96 -1.93
CA SER A 523 -8.86 -42.93 -1.46
C SER A 523 -8.20 -41.56 -1.37
N ILE A 524 -6.95 -41.50 -0.89
CA ILE A 524 -6.13 -40.29 -0.84
C ILE A 524 -5.91 -39.75 -2.26
N GLU A 525 -5.50 -40.59 -3.19
CA GLU A 525 -5.24 -40.19 -4.58
C GLU A 525 -6.50 -39.64 -5.25
N LYS A 526 -7.67 -40.25 -5.04
CA LYS A 526 -8.94 -39.73 -5.55
C LYS A 526 -9.24 -38.32 -5.02
N ILE A 527 -8.95 -38.07 -3.75
CA ILE A 527 -9.26 -36.78 -3.11
C ILE A 527 -8.25 -35.70 -3.50
N ILE A 528 -6.96 -36.06 -3.63
CA ILE A 528 -5.91 -35.16 -4.11
C ILE A 528 -6.10 -34.82 -5.59
N ASN A 529 -6.45 -35.80 -6.43
CA ASN A 529 -6.54 -35.62 -7.90
C ASN A 529 -7.87 -35.01 -8.36
N ASN A 530 -8.98 -35.16 -7.61
CA ASN A 530 -10.23 -34.48 -7.94
C ASN A 530 -10.15 -32.94 -7.83
N GLY A 531 -9.10 -32.40 -7.19
CA GLY A 531 -8.83 -30.96 -7.12
C GLY A 531 -8.04 -30.40 -8.31
N ALA A 532 -7.41 -31.23 -9.14
CA ALA A 532 -6.56 -30.81 -10.24
C ALA A 532 -7.21 -31.14 -11.60
N LYS A 533 -7.85 -30.14 -12.23
CA LYS A 533 -7.93 -30.16 -13.70
C LYS A 533 -6.48 -30.21 -14.20
N LYS A 534 -6.16 -31.15 -15.10
CA LYS A 534 -4.85 -31.25 -15.76
C LYS A 534 -4.49 -29.89 -16.38
N GLU A 535 -3.72 -29.09 -15.66
CA GLU A 535 -2.86 -28.08 -16.27
C GLU A 535 -1.75 -28.87 -16.97
N VAL A 536 -1.62 -28.63 -18.28
CA VAL A 536 -0.48 -29.13 -19.04
C VAL A 536 0.74 -28.46 -18.41
N GLU A 537 1.66 -29.26 -17.85
CA GLU A 537 2.96 -28.76 -17.38
C GLU A 537 3.70 -28.11 -18.56
N VAL A 538 3.55 -26.80 -18.71
CA VAL A 538 4.46 -26.00 -19.51
C VAL A 538 5.69 -25.81 -18.64
N LYS A 539 6.78 -26.48 -19.00
CA LYS A 539 8.06 -26.38 -18.32
C LYS A 539 8.49 -24.90 -18.32
N GLU A 540 8.55 -24.28 -17.16
CA GLU A 540 8.96 -22.88 -17.01
C GLU A 540 10.41 -22.70 -17.53
N PRO A 541 10.75 -21.55 -18.14
CA PRO A 541 12.10 -21.28 -18.61
C PRO A 541 13.11 -21.26 -17.46
N ASP A 542 14.21 -21.98 -17.64
CA ASP A 542 15.35 -22.04 -16.72
C ASP A 542 16.06 -20.68 -16.60
N VAL A 543 15.95 -19.82 -17.63
CA VAL A 543 16.63 -18.52 -17.69
C VAL A 543 15.69 -17.42 -18.22
N PHE A 544 15.59 -16.33 -17.46
CA PHE A 544 14.94 -15.09 -17.92
C PHE A 544 15.97 -14.08 -18.40
N ILE A 545 15.76 -13.52 -19.59
CA ILE A 545 16.59 -12.44 -20.14
C ILE A 545 15.72 -11.20 -20.32
N SER A 546 15.91 -10.19 -19.47
CA SER A 546 15.27 -8.87 -19.64
C SER A 546 15.96 -8.12 -20.79
N TYR A 547 15.17 -7.69 -21.77
CA TYR A 547 15.66 -7.10 -23.01
C TYR A 547 14.90 -5.82 -23.36
N CYS A 548 15.62 -4.75 -23.66
CA CYS A 548 15.06 -3.49 -24.16
C CYS A 548 15.40 -3.31 -25.64
N TRP A 549 14.39 -2.98 -26.46
CA TRP A 549 14.54 -2.80 -27.91
C TRP A 549 15.60 -1.75 -28.30
N ALA A 550 15.82 -0.73 -27.45
CA ALA A 550 16.81 0.33 -27.65
C ALA A 550 18.28 -0.15 -27.61
N ASN A 551 18.51 -1.42 -27.23
CA ASN A 551 19.84 -2.02 -27.05
C ASN A 551 20.20 -3.04 -28.14
N SER A 552 19.34 -3.29 -29.14
CA SER A 552 19.63 -4.27 -30.21
C SER A 552 20.32 -3.65 -31.43
N HIS A 553 21.38 -4.33 -31.88
CA HIS A 553 22.04 -4.06 -33.14
C HIS A 553 21.11 -4.24 -34.36
N GLU A 554 20.17 -5.18 -34.28
CA GLU A 554 19.19 -5.43 -35.34
C GLU A 554 18.12 -4.34 -35.41
N ALA A 555 17.70 -3.80 -34.26
CA ALA A 555 16.79 -2.64 -34.20
C ALA A 555 17.38 -1.40 -34.88
N ILE A 556 18.69 -1.15 -34.70
CA ILE A 556 19.40 -0.08 -35.42
C ILE A 556 19.47 -0.39 -36.92
N LYS A 557 19.80 -1.63 -37.31
CA LYS A 557 19.77 -2.05 -38.73
C LYS A 557 18.39 -1.86 -39.38
N LYS A 558 17.31 -1.97 -38.61
CA LYS A 558 15.91 -1.73 -39.05
C LYS A 558 15.43 -0.28 -38.90
N GLY A 559 16.32 0.67 -38.55
CA GLY A 559 16.02 2.12 -38.59
C GLY A 559 15.79 2.81 -37.23
N SER A 560 16.05 2.13 -36.11
CA SER A 560 15.89 2.71 -34.76
C SER A 560 17.10 3.59 -34.38
N LYS A 561 16.89 4.70 -33.66
CA LYS A 561 17.98 5.56 -33.14
C LYS A 561 18.70 4.88 -31.97
N GLY A 562 19.94 4.44 -32.16
CA GLY A 562 20.78 3.89 -31.09
C GLY A 562 21.36 4.95 -30.16
N THR A 563 21.68 4.58 -28.93
CA THR A 563 22.47 5.42 -28.00
C THR A 563 23.88 4.85 -27.83
N SER A 564 24.89 5.68 -27.63
CA SER A 564 26.29 5.24 -27.50
C SER A 564 26.56 4.36 -26.26
N LYS A 565 25.61 4.30 -25.31
CA LYS A 565 25.68 3.48 -24.10
C LYS A 565 24.93 2.14 -24.22
N SER A 566 24.17 1.92 -25.29
CA SER A 566 23.22 0.79 -25.37
C SER A 566 23.66 -0.41 -26.22
N LEU A 567 24.78 -0.32 -26.94
CA LEU A 567 25.23 -1.38 -27.85
C LEU A 567 26.21 -2.33 -27.15
N GLY A 568 25.68 -3.40 -26.54
CA GLY A 568 26.48 -4.57 -26.18
C GLY A 568 26.88 -5.38 -27.43
N TRP A 569 28.00 -6.10 -27.38
CA TRP A 569 28.55 -6.87 -28.50
C TRP A 569 27.67 -8.04 -28.98
N LEU A 570 26.74 -8.53 -28.15
CA LEU A 570 25.95 -9.73 -28.39
C LEU A 570 24.44 -9.42 -28.35
N ASP A 571 23.67 -9.87 -29.34
CA ASP A 571 22.20 -9.73 -29.34
C ASP A 571 21.57 -10.75 -28.38
N PRO A 572 20.71 -10.33 -27.42
CA PRO A 572 20.06 -11.23 -26.46
C PRO A 572 19.24 -12.36 -27.09
N ARG A 573 18.75 -12.21 -28.33
CA ARG A 573 18.09 -13.30 -29.08
C ARG A 573 19.05 -14.40 -29.49
N SER A 574 20.28 -14.03 -29.85
CA SER A 574 21.34 -15.01 -30.13
C SER A 574 21.72 -15.79 -28.88
N LEU A 575 21.61 -15.14 -27.71
CA LEU A 575 21.81 -15.73 -26.39
C LEU A 575 20.73 -16.75 -26.03
N VAL A 576 19.45 -16.43 -26.27
CA VAL A 576 18.35 -17.41 -26.13
C VAL A 576 18.56 -18.62 -27.02
N LYS A 577 18.92 -18.39 -28.29
CA LYS A 577 19.17 -19.49 -29.23
C LYS A 577 20.34 -20.37 -28.77
N PHE A 578 21.43 -19.74 -28.32
CA PHE A 578 22.57 -20.46 -27.74
C PHE A 578 22.17 -21.30 -26.52
N PHE A 579 21.34 -20.75 -25.61
CA PHE A 579 20.84 -21.50 -24.47
C PHE A 579 19.95 -22.67 -24.89
N ALA A 580 19.05 -22.46 -25.84
CA ALA A 580 18.20 -23.51 -26.39
C ALA A 580 19.03 -24.64 -27.03
N ASP A 581 20.07 -24.29 -27.81
CA ASP A 581 20.99 -25.24 -28.44
C ASP A 581 21.81 -26.05 -27.41
N ASN A 582 21.93 -25.55 -26.17
CA ASN A 582 22.60 -26.22 -25.05
C ASN A 582 21.63 -26.81 -24.01
N GLY A 583 20.33 -26.93 -24.35
CA GLY A 583 19.33 -27.59 -23.51
C GLY A 583 18.83 -26.75 -22.32
N ILE A 584 19.09 -25.44 -22.32
CA ILE A 584 18.61 -24.49 -21.31
C ILE A 584 17.44 -23.70 -21.90
N HIS A 585 16.26 -23.80 -21.29
CA HIS A 585 15.08 -23.10 -21.81
C HIS A 585 15.12 -21.63 -21.38
N ALA A 586 15.47 -20.72 -22.30
CA ALA A 586 15.56 -19.29 -22.01
C ALA A 586 14.40 -18.51 -22.66
N TRP A 587 13.87 -17.50 -21.96
CA TRP A 587 12.78 -16.64 -22.44
C TRP A 587 13.17 -15.15 -22.39
N LEU A 588 12.69 -14.37 -23.37
CA LEU A 588 12.88 -12.92 -23.46
C LEU A 588 11.59 -12.16 -23.11
N ASP A 589 11.76 -11.08 -22.35
CA ASP A 589 10.73 -10.07 -22.01
C ASP A 589 9.73 -9.77 -23.14
N VAL A 590 10.22 -9.65 -24.37
CA VAL A 590 9.43 -9.23 -25.55
C VAL A 590 8.55 -10.31 -26.18
N ASP A 591 8.71 -11.58 -25.81
CA ASP A 591 8.01 -12.69 -26.48
C ASP A 591 6.58 -12.93 -25.93
N ASN A 592 6.17 -12.26 -24.85
CA ASN A 592 4.81 -12.34 -24.26
C ASN A 592 4.03 -11.00 -24.30
N LEU A 593 4.31 -10.12 -25.26
CA LEU A 593 3.58 -8.85 -25.38
C LEU A 593 2.12 -9.00 -25.89
N ASP A 594 1.71 -10.20 -26.34
CA ASP A 594 0.40 -10.47 -26.96
C ASP A 594 -0.47 -11.53 -26.24
N SER A 595 -0.26 -11.84 -24.96
CA SER A 595 -1.10 -12.80 -24.21
C SER A 595 -1.66 -12.26 -22.90
#